data_AF-A0A6B0X434-F1
#
_entry.id   AF-A0A6B0X434-F1
#
_cell.length_a   1.000
_cell.length_b   1.000
_cell.length_c   1.000
_cell.angle_alpha   90.00
_cell.angle_beta   90.00
_cell.angle_gamma   90.00
#
_symmetry.space_group_name_H-M   'P 1'
#
loop_
_entity.id
_entity.type
_entity.pdbx_description
1 polymer ?
#
loop_
_entity_poly.entity_id
_entity_poly.type
_entity_poly.pdbx_seq_one_letter_code
_entity_poly.pdbx_strand_id
1 'polypeptide(L)'
;MGNSPTARQWMFGETRRIVNQGQKLPIGILLGFVLSESFLEELLWRCYLISYTTDILNMPAQYAIAISSVAFGVNHIAYGLANVLSKTLFGVILSLLYLASGSLLPCILCHQVFNLMVFKIRIEWKS
;
A
#
# COMPACT_ATOMS: atom_id res chain seq x y z
N MET A 1 -1.33 -31.25 -37.91
CA MET A 1 -2.19 -30.29 -37.19
C MET A 1 -1.85 -30.42 -35.71
N GLY A 2 -1.11 -29.45 -35.15
CA GLY A 2 -0.66 -29.53 -33.76
C GLY A 2 -1.83 -29.26 -32.82
N ASN A 3 -2.05 -30.14 -31.83
CA ASN A 3 -3.07 -29.94 -30.81
C ASN A 3 -2.84 -28.60 -30.11
N SER A 4 -3.75 -27.65 -30.32
CA SER A 4 -3.74 -26.40 -29.56
C SER A 4 -3.95 -26.72 -28.08
N PRO A 5 -3.24 -26.05 -27.18
CA PRO A 5 -3.41 -26.27 -25.76
C PRO A 5 -4.87 -26.02 -25.38
N THR A 6 -5.41 -26.89 -24.54
CA THR A 6 -6.74 -26.68 -23.95
C THR A 6 -6.77 -25.34 -23.20
N ALA A 7 -7.94 -24.73 -23.06
CA ALA A 7 -8.09 -23.45 -22.36
C ALA A 7 -7.45 -23.47 -20.95
N ARG A 8 -7.55 -24.61 -20.25
CA ARG A 8 -6.89 -24.83 -18.96
C ARG A 8 -5.36 -24.78 -19.07
N GLN A 9 -4.78 -25.49 -20.05
CA GLN A 9 -3.32 -25.51 -20.26
C GLN A 9 -2.80 -24.13 -20.68
N TRP A 10 -3.54 -23.42 -21.52
CA TRP A 10 -3.20 -22.06 -21.93
C TRP A 10 -3.21 -21.09 -20.75
N MET A 11 -4.29 -21.08 -19.94
CA MET A 11 -4.36 -20.19 -18.76
C MET A 11 -3.23 -20.45 -17.77
N PHE A 12 -2.98 -21.71 -17.39
CA PHE A 12 -1.89 -22.00 -16.44
C PHE A 12 -0.50 -21.74 -17.04
N GLY A 13 -0.35 -21.84 -18.36
CA GLY A 13 0.87 -21.44 -19.07
C GLY A 13 1.09 -19.93 -19.01
N GLU A 14 0.08 -19.14 -19.33
CA GLU A 14 0.17 -17.68 -19.36
C GLU A 14 0.32 -17.10 -17.95
N THR A 15 -0.42 -17.61 -16.95
CA THR A 15 -0.24 -17.23 -15.55
C THR A 15 1.21 -17.46 -15.10
N ARG A 16 1.81 -18.60 -15.45
CA ARG A 16 3.19 -18.92 -15.11
C ARG A 16 4.19 -18.01 -15.84
N ARG A 17 3.88 -17.62 -17.07
CA ARG A 17 4.70 -16.69 -17.88
C ARG A 17 4.69 -15.28 -17.30
N ILE A 18 3.52 -14.79 -16.88
CA ILE A 18 3.35 -13.50 -16.21
C ILE A 18 4.07 -13.48 -14.87
N VAL A 19 3.94 -14.54 -14.06
CA VAL A 19 4.68 -14.66 -12.78
C VAL A 19 6.19 -14.63 -13.01
N ASN A 20 6.68 -15.41 -13.98
CA ASN A 20 8.11 -15.44 -14.31
C ASN A 20 8.62 -14.12 -14.93
N GLN A 21 7.77 -13.38 -15.67
CA GLN A 21 8.10 -12.04 -16.15
C GLN A 21 8.11 -11.01 -15.02
N GLY A 22 7.15 -11.09 -14.08
CA GLY A 22 7.12 -10.28 -12.86
C GLY A 22 8.35 -10.50 -11.99
N GLN A 23 8.84 -11.75 -11.89
CA GLN A 23 10.11 -12.08 -11.22
C GLN A 23 11.35 -11.55 -11.97
N LYS A 24 11.24 -11.24 -13.26
CA LYS A 24 12.33 -10.69 -14.10
C LYS A 24 12.24 -9.19 -14.29
N LEU A 25 11.30 -8.49 -13.64
CA LEU A 25 11.23 -7.04 -13.69
C LEU A 25 12.53 -6.45 -13.12
N PRO A 26 13.14 -5.44 -13.78
CA PRO A 26 14.28 -4.75 -13.24
C PRO A 26 13.91 -4.18 -11.87
N ILE A 27 14.81 -4.33 -10.89
CA ILE A 27 14.62 -3.82 -9.52
C ILE A 27 14.19 -2.34 -9.52
N GLY A 28 14.67 -1.53 -10.47
CA GLY A 28 14.28 -0.12 -10.63
C GLY A 28 12.79 0.09 -10.96
N ILE A 29 12.16 -0.80 -11.73
CA ILE A 29 10.72 -0.72 -12.04
C ILE A 29 9.89 -1.09 -10.81
N LEU A 30 10.31 -2.12 -10.08
CA LEU A 30 9.67 -2.51 -8.81
C LEU A 30 9.79 -1.39 -7.77
N LEU A 31 10.97 -0.80 -7.63
CA LEU A 31 11.20 0.34 -6.75
C LEU A 31 10.36 1.55 -7.16
N GLY A 32 10.29 1.88 -8.45
CA GLY A 32 9.45 2.96 -8.96
C GLY A 32 7.97 2.76 -8.63
N PHE A 33 7.47 1.53 -8.76
CA PHE A 33 6.08 1.20 -8.45
C PHE A 33 5.79 1.34 -6.95
N VAL A 34 6.65 0.78 -6.09
CA VAL A 34 6.48 0.89 -4.62
C VAL A 34 6.57 2.36 -4.16
N LEU A 35 7.51 3.13 -4.71
CA LEU A 35 7.63 4.56 -4.41
C LEU A 35 6.38 5.33 -4.84
N SER A 36 5.83 5.00 -6.01
CA SER A 36 4.60 5.65 -6.50
C SER A 36 3.37 5.27 -5.67
N GLU A 37 3.28 4.03 -5.20
CA GLU A 37 2.15 3.55 -4.41
C GLU A 37 2.11 4.24 -3.05
N SER A 38 3.21 4.21 -2.30
CA SER A 38 3.27 4.87 -0.99
C SER A 38 3.08 6.38 -1.10
N PHE A 39 3.59 7.02 -2.17
CA PHE A 39 3.33 8.43 -2.43
C PHE A 39 1.83 8.72 -2.64
N LEU A 40 1.15 7.96 -3.49
CA LEU A 40 -0.27 8.16 -3.79
C LEU A 40 -1.14 7.89 -2.57
N GLU A 41 -0.82 6.87 -1.79
CA GLU A 41 -1.52 6.59 -0.54
C GLU A 41 -1.34 7.72 0.47
N GLU A 42 -0.13 8.25 0.68
CA GLU A 42 0.07 9.38 1.58
C GLU A 42 -0.63 10.66 1.08
N LEU A 43 -0.64 10.91 -0.23
CA LEU A 43 -1.37 12.03 -0.80
C LEU A 43 -2.88 11.92 -0.53
N LEU A 44 -3.47 10.75 -0.75
CA LEU A 44 -4.91 10.54 -0.55
C LEU A 44 -5.28 10.58 0.94
N TRP A 45 -4.61 9.79 1.77
CA TRP A 45 -5.04 9.57 3.15
C TRP A 45 -4.57 10.69 4.08
N ARG A 46 -3.41 11.32 3.84
CA ARG A 46 -2.83 12.32 4.74
C ARG A 46 -3.08 13.70 4.20
N CYS A 47 -2.65 14.00 2.97
CA CYS A 47 -2.87 15.33 2.41
C CYS A 47 -4.36 15.62 2.22
N TYR A 48 -5.04 14.80 1.43
CA TYR A 48 -6.41 15.10 1.04
C TYR A 48 -7.39 14.85 2.18
N LEU A 49 -7.42 13.65 2.75
CA LEU A 49 -8.50 13.28 3.67
C LEU A 49 -8.39 13.99 5.04
N ILE A 50 -7.18 14.25 5.54
CA ILE A 50 -7.00 15.04 6.78
C ILE A 50 -7.40 16.50 6.52
N SER A 51 -6.83 17.17 5.50
CA SER A 51 -7.18 18.57 5.19
C SER A 51 -8.66 18.74 4.84
N TYR A 52 -9.27 17.81 4.12
CA TYR A 52 -10.71 17.86 3.86
C TYR A 52 -11.52 17.80 5.16
N THR A 53 -11.14 16.92 6.08
CA THR A 53 -11.85 16.75 7.36
C THR A 53 -11.64 17.96 8.28
N THR A 54 -10.43 18.50 8.36
CA THR A 54 -10.12 19.63 9.25
C THR A 54 -10.54 20.97 8.67
N ASP A 55 -10.29 21.21 7.39
CA ASP A 55 -10.35 22.56 6.80
C ASP A 55 -11.69 22.79 6.07
N ILE A 56 -12.25 21.75 5.45
CA ILE A 56 -13.52 21.84 4.72
C ILE A 56 -14.69 21.49 5.65
N LEU A 57 -14.61 20.36 6.36
CA LEU A 57 -15.66 19.93 7.28
C LEU A 57 -15.57 20.60 8.66
N ASN A 58 -14.50 21.35 8.95
CA ASN A 58 -14.26 22.01 10.24
C ASN A 58 -14.32 21.03 11.44
N MET A 59 -13.93 19.77 11.22
CA MET A 59 -13.94 18.75 12.28
C MET A 59 -12.62 18.73 13.05
N PRO A 60 -12.64 18.41 14.35
CA PRO A 60 -11.42 18.25 15.14
C PRO A 60 -10.46 17.20 14.57
N ALA A 61 -9.15 17.42 14.76
CA ALA A 61 -8.08 16.56 14.24
C ALA A 61 -8.22 15.08 14.62
N GLN A 62 -8.79 14.77 15.78
CA GLN A 62 -9.05 13.38 16.20
C GLN A 62 -9.96 12.61 15.23
N TYR A 63 -10.95 13.27 14.63
CA TYR A 63 -11.82 12.66 13.64
C TYR A 63 -11.11 12.48 12.31
N ALA A 64 -10.29 13.46 11.91
CA ALA A 64 -9.45 13.35 10.72
C ALA A 64 -8.47 12.17 10.82
N ILE A 65 -7.81 12.01 11.97
CA ILE A 65 -6.93 10.86 12.26
C ILE A 65 -7.72 9.55 12.17
N ALA A 66 -8.88 9.46 12.83
CA ALA A 66 -9.68 8.24 12.84
C ALA A 66 -10.16 7.86 11.43
N ILE A 67 -10.75 8.80 10.70
CA ILE A 67 -11.27 8.59 9.34
C ILE A 67 -10.15 8.21 8.39
N SER A 68 -9.04 8.97 8.39
CA SER A 68 -7.87 8.67 7.56
C SER A 68 -7.31 7.28 7.83
N SER A 69 -7.10 6.95 9.10
CA SER A 69 -6.46 5.69 9.50
C SER A 69 -7.35 4.48 9.24
N VAL A 70 -8.65 4.58 9.51
CA VAL A 70 -9.61 3.50 9.24
C VAL A 70 -9.77 3.30 7.74
N ALA A 71 -9.93 4.37 6.96
CA ALA A 71 -10.05 4.25 5.50
C ALA A 71 -8.79 3.61 4.88
N PHE A 72 -7.61 4.02 5.32
CA PHE A 72 -6.34 3.42 4.95
C PHE A 72 -6.27 1.92 5.31
N GLY A 73 -6.69 1.55 6.53
CA GLY A 73 -6.75 0.15 6.95
C GLY A 73 -7.73 -0.69 6.14
N VAL A 74 -8.95 -0.18 5.92
CA VAL A 74 -10.00 -0.87 5.15
C VAL A 74 -9.60 -1.06 3.68
N ASN A 75 -8.84 -0.12 3.09
CA ASN A 75 -8.26 -0.28 1.75
C ASN A 75 -7.43 -1.58 1.61
N HIS A 76 -6.95 -2.14 2.73
CA HIS A 76 -6.14 -3.35 2.78
C HIS A 76 -6.93 -4.62 3.16
N ILE A 77 -8.27 -4.59 3.16
CA ILE A 77 -9.13 -5.73 3.53
C ILE A 77 -8.86 -6.99 2.70
N ALA A 78 -8.42 -6.84 1.45
CA ALA A 78 -8.05 -7.95 0.56
C ALA A 78 -6.92 -8.83 1.12
N TYR A 79 -6.12 -8.31 2.05
CA TYR A 79 -5.05 -9.04 2.73
C TYR A 79 -5.46 -9.63 4.09
N GLY A 80 -6.75 -9.56 4.44
CA GLY A 80 -7.33 -10.10 5.67
C GLY A 80 -7.39 -9.11 6.84
N LEU A 81 -8.19 -9.45 7.85
CA LEU A 81 -8.49 -8.58 8.99
C LEU A 81 -7.26 -8.20 9.83
N ALA A 82 -6.28 -9.09 9.95
CA ALA A 82 -5.02 -8.79 10.63
C ALA A 82 -4.26 -7.65 9.93
N ASN A 83 -4.29 -7.59 8.60
CA ASN A 83 -3.69 -6.49 7.84
C ASN A 83 -4.49 -5.20 8.01
N VAL A 84 -5.82 -5.26 8.04
CA VAL A 84 -6.66 -4.08 8.31
C VAL A 84 -6.29 -3.47 9.65
N LEU A 85 -6.18 -4.28 10.72
CA LEU A 85 -5.81 -3.80 12.04
C LEU A 85 -4.39 -3.20 12.03
N SER A 86 -3.41 -3.92 11.50
CA SER A 86 -2.03 -3.44 11.42
C SER A 86 -1.91 -2.14 10.62
N LYS A 87 -2.60 -2.05 9.48
CA LYS A 87 -2.58 -0.86 8.61
C LYS A 87 -3.35 0.29 9.23
N THR A 88 -4.42 0.05 9.98
CA THR A 88 -5.13 1.09 10.73
C THR A 88 -4.23 1.69 11.80
N LEU A 89 -3.53 0.87 12.58
CA LEU A 89 -2.59 1.34 13.60
C LEU A 89 -1.42 2.12 12.99
N PHE A 90 -0.86 1.62 11.88
CA PHE A 90 0.15 2.35 11.13
C PHE A 90 -0.40 3.67 10.55
N GLY A 91 -1.67 3.64 10.14
CA GLY A 91 -2.45 4.80 9.71
C GLY A 91 -2.44 5.93 10.74
N VAL A 92 -2.66 5.58 12.01
CA VAL A 92 -2.65 6.53 13.13
C VAL A 92 -1.26 7.15 13.30
N ILE A 93 -0.20 6.33 13.27
CA ILE A 93 1.18 6.80 13.40
C ILE A 93 1.51 7.82 12.29
N LEU A 94 1.18 7.50 11.04
CA LEU A 94 1.43 8.40 9.91
C LEU A 94 0.58 9.66 9.95
N SER A 95 -0.67 9.58 10.43
CA SER A 95 -1.53 10.76 10.63
C SER A 95 -0.95 11.71 11.68
N LEU A 96 -0.46 11.16 12.81
CA LEU A 96 0.22 11.94 13.85
C LEU A 96 1.52 12.57 13.32
N LEU A 97 2.31 11.80 12.55
CA LEU A 97 3.54 12.29 11.92
C LEU A 97 3.26 13.43 10.94
N TYR A 98 2.21 13.33 10.12
CA TYR A 98 1.80 14.37 9.20
C TYR A 98 1.42 15.66 9.93
N LEU A 99 0.55 15.57 10.93
CA LEU A 99 0.11 16.72 11.71
C LEU A 99 1.25 17.37 12.51
N ALA A 100 2.17 16.57 13.05
CA ALA A 100 3.31 17.07 13.82
C ALA A 100 4.39 17.72 12.94
N SER A 101 4.60 17.20 11.73
CA SER A 101 5.63 17.70 10.82
C SER A 101 5.16 18.77 9.84
N GLY A 102 3.84 18.84 9.58
CA GLY A 102 3.28 19.67 8.52
C GLY A 102 3.75 19.27 7.12
N SER A 103 4.26 18.06 6.94
CA SER A 103 4.88 17.61 5.69
C SER A 103 4.52 16.16 5.36
N LEU A 104 4.32 15.87 4.07
CA LEU A 104 4.14 14.51 3.57
C LEU A 104 5.45 13.71 3.52
N LEU A 105 6.60 14.40 3.39
CA LEU A 105 7.87 13.73 3.14
C LEU A 105 8.24 12.73 4.25
N PRO A 106 8.14 13.06 5.56
CA PRO A 106 8.38 12.09 6.63
C PRO A 106 7.43 10.88 6.56
N CYS A 107 6.17 11.10 6.20
CA CYS A 107 5.18 10.03 6.07
C CYS A 107 5.52 9.08 4.92
N ILE A 108 5.87 9.63 3.75
CA ILE A 108 6.27 8.84 2.57
C ILE A 108 7.50 7.99 2.90
N LEU A 109 8.53 8.58 3.51
CA LEU A 109 9.74 7.86 3.89
C LEU A 109 9.45 6.76 4.92
N CYS A 110 8.65 7.05 5.94
CA CYS A 110 8.25 6.08 6.96
C CYS A 110 7.47 4.91 6.35
N HIS A 111 6.50 5.21 5.48
CA HIS A 111 5.70 4.21 4.79
C HIS A 111 6.56 3.35 3.86
N GLN A 112 7.48 3.97 3.11
CA GLN A 112 8.40 3.24 2.25
C GLN A 112 9.26 2.25 3.03
N VAL A 113 9.80 2.67 4.17
CA VAL A 113 10.60 1.83 5.07
C VAL A 113 9.75 0.68 5.64
N PHE A 114 8.51 0.94 6.03
CA PHE A 114 7.56 -0.08 6.47
C PHE A 114 7.30 -1.13 5.38
N ASN A 115 7.02 -0.69 4.15
CA ASN A 115 6.76 -1.58 3.01
C ASN A 115 7.98 -2.46 2.70
N LEU A 116 9.20 -1.92 2.75
CA LEU A 116 10.43 -2.70 2.57
C LEU A 116 10.62 -3.76 3.66
N MET A 117 10.35 -3.43 4.93
CA MET A 117 10.45 -4.39 6.04
C MET A 117 9.45 -5.53 5.90
N VAL A 118 8.18 -5.22 5.63
CA VAL A 118 7.13 -6.22 5.46
C VAL A 118 7.42 -7.12 4.25
N PHE A 119 7.90 -6.54 3.15
CA PHE A 119 8.30 -7.29 1.97
C PHE A 119 9.43 -8.27 2.26
N LYS A 120 10.48 -7.83 2.98
CA LYS A 120 11.59 -8.69 3.39
C LYS A 120 11.12 -9.85 4.28
N ILE A 121 10.33 -9.56 5.31
CA ILE A 121 9.76 -10.59 6.21
C ILE A 121 8.93 -11.61 5.42
N ARG A 122 8.14 -11.16 4.43
CA ARG A 122 7.33 -12.05 3.60
C ARG A 122 8.17 -13.00 2.74
N ILE A 123 9.35 -12.57 2.27
CA ILE A 123 10.26 -13.41 1.49
C ILE A 123 10.92 -14.46 2.37
N GLU A 124 11.48 -14.06 3.52
CA GLU A 124 12.16 -14.97 4.45
C GLU A 124 11.23 -16.06 4.99
N TRP A 125 9.94 -15.75 5.15
CA TRP A 125 8.96 -16.75 5.61
C TRP A 125 8.59 -17.81 4.56
N LYS A 126 8.95 -17.59 3.28
CA LYS A 126 8.65 -18.51 2.18
C LYS A 126 9.85 -19.34 1.69
N SER A 127 11.07 -19.06 2.18
CA SER A 127 12.30 -19.81 1.89
C SER A 127 12.56 -20.89 2.93
#